data_AF-A0A819HT30-F1
#
_entry.id   AF-A0A819HT30-F1
#
_cell.length_a   1.000
_cell.length_b   1.000
_cell.length_c   1.000
_cell.angle_alpha   90.00
_cell.angle_beta   90.00
_cell.angle_gamma   90.00
#
_symmetry.space_group_name_H-M   'P 1'
#
loop_
_entity.id
_entity.type
_entity.pdbx_description
1 polymer ?
#
loop_
_entity_poly.entity_id
_entity_poly.type
_entity_poly.pdbx_seq_one_letter_code
_entity_poly.pdbx_strand_id
1 'polypeptide(L)'
;MLFLVHYIELAQKVQAGREAKRTLHEAGVAIKKQIIANTKSNKSERHKHLDELEQDLKILENELKEKEELKRQAEIPENAAKERHQKLWKVEKRAMQDLISRNNQMREMFADLDTNGDSLISIDELQKHRELDTNPENEFTVEEVRSILGSDSIDLNKFNTTVFDQLSNSYGKLLEPTRPTPEPTPLAEPSIDSITTQPSSLEIPTDEEDLRTHTRSSYKNEDDSEDDYEEYNHRGSSSIATSLEHEKHIHDSIAPEYDDETKRLIQIADEARSRYHEVGEKLLSIKRQIDDSKKQSSVDTGLHDEYAAIIDQCFDYEEREYTYRICMFKTANQIPKGGGSEVTIGYWDSWCGPKDNKYLKMKYSNGATCWNGPPRSLIVTLQCGTEQKLTDVREPSRCEYAMIFETPLACDETIATTSAHLDHVEF
;
A
#
# COMPACT_ATOMS: atom_id res chain seq x y z
N MET A 1 -64.92 -8.24 53.76
CA MET A 1 -63.92 -9.31 53.98
C MET A 1 -63.12 -9.62 52.73
N LEU A 2 -63.74 -9.96 51.58
CA LEU A 2 -63.02 -10.33 50.34
C LEU A 2 -61.99 -9.27 49.85
N PHE A 3 -62.32 -7.99 49.89
CA PHE A 3 -61.38 -6.90 49.54
C PHE A 3 -60.18 -6.79 50.48
N LEU A 4 -60.37 -7.06 51.77
CA LEU A 4 -59.30 -6.99 52.77
C LEU A 4 -58.32 -8.15 52.59
N VAL A 5 -58.84 -9.35 52.32
CA VAL A 5 -58.04 -10.54 52.01
C VAL A 5 -57.22 -10.33 50.73
N HIS A 6 -57.85 -9.81 49.68
CA HIS A 6 -57.15 -9.49 48.42
C HIS A 6 -56.06 -8.43 48.61
N TYR A 7 -56.32 -7.40 49.43
CA TYR A 7 -55.32 -6.37 49.74
C TYR A 7 -54.13 -6.94 50.52
N ILE A 8 -54.37 -7.82 51.49
CA ILE A 8 -53.31 -8.51 52.25
C ILE A 8 -52.48 -9.40 51.32
N GLU A 9 -53.11 -10.17 50.43
CA GLU A 9 -52.38 -11.00 49.46
C GLU A 9 -51.52 -10.17 48.50
N LEU A 10 -52.03 -9.02 48.03
CA LEU A 10 -51.25 -8.09 47.20
C LEU A 10 -50.06 -7.51 47.97
N ALA A 11 -50.27 -7.08 49.22
CA ALA A 11 -49.21 -6.55 50.07
C ALA A 11 -48.11 -7.61 50.33
N GLN A 12 -48.49 -8.86 50.61
CA GLN A 12 -47.54 -9.96 50.77
C GLN A 12 -46.74 -10.24 49.51
N LYS A 13 -47.37 -10.22 48.32
CA LYS A 13 -46.67 -10.37 47.03
C LYS A 13 -45.69 -9.24 46.77
N VAL A 14 -46.06 -8.00 47.07
CA VAL A 14 -45.18 -6.84 46.93
C VAL A 14 -43.98 -6.94 47.88
N GLN A 15 -44.19 -7.36 49.13
CA GLN A 15 -43.12 -7.53 50.10
C GLN A 15 -42.16 -8.66 49.71
N ALA A 16 -42.70 -9.83 49.34
CA ALA A 16 -41.89 -10.95 48.83
C ALA A 16 -41.08 -10.54 47.59
N GLY A 17 -41.66 -9.73 46.69
CA GLY A 17 -40.94 -9.18 45.54
C GLY A 17 -39.81 -8.21 45.92
N ARG A 18 -40.00 -7.38 46.95
CA ARG A 18 -38.95 -6.49 47.47
C ARG A 18 -37.82 -7.28 48.12
N GLU A 19 -38.14 -8.29 48.92
CA GLU A 19 -37.17 -9.18 49.55
C GLU A 19 -36.37 -9.95 48.50
N ALA A 20 -37.03 -10.53 47.50
CA ALA A 20 -36.37 -11.21 46.39
C ALA A 20 -35.46 -10.29 45.57
N LYS A 21 -35.90 -9.05 45.31
CA LYS A 21 -35.05 -8.04 44.64
C LYS A 21 -33.81 -7.72 45.49
N ARG A 22 -33.99 -7.57 46.79
CA ARG A 22 -32.88 -7.26 47.70
C ARG A 22 -31.87 -8.40 47.78
N THR A 23 -32.31 -9.65 47.94
CA THR A 23 -31.40 -10.80 47.99
C THR A 23 -30.61 -10.97 46.69
N LEU A 24 -31.25 -10.68 45.54
CA LEU A 24 -30.56 -10.66 44.24
C LEU A 24 -29.46 -9.59 44.20
N HIS A 25 -29.76 -8.37 44.66
CA HIS A 25 -28.78 -7.28 44.74
C HIS A 25 -27.65 -7.59 45.73
N GLU A 26 -27.95 -8.18 46.89
CA GLU A 26 -26.92 -8.61 47.87
C GLU A 26 -25.97 -9.64 47.26
N ALA A 27 -26.50 -10.67 46.60
CA ALA A 27 -25.69 -11.69 45.93
C ALA A 27 -24.87 -11.09 44.76
N GLY A 28 -25.48 -10.26 43.92
CA GLY A 28 -24.82 -9.62 42.79
C GLY A 28 -23.72 -8.64 43.23
N VAL A 29 -23.94 -7.87 44.30
CA VAL A 29 -22.92 -6.95 44.86
C VAL A 29 -21.73 -7.71 45.43
N ALA A 30 -21.94 -8.88 46.05
CA ALA A 30 -20.84 -9.72 46.51
C ALA A 30 -19.93 -10.16 45.34
N ILE A 31 -20.52 -10.57 44.21
CA ILE A 31 -19.78 -10.94 42.99
C ILE A 31 -19.13 -9.71 42.35
N LYS A 32 -19.85 -8.58 42.26
CA LYS A 32 -19.34 -7.30 41.76
C LYS A 32 -18.05 -6.89 42.46
N LYS A 33 -17.98 -7.00 43.79
CA LYS A 33 -16.78 -6.68 44.58
C LYS A 33 -15.58 -7.55 44.21
N GLN A 34 -15.79 -8.86 43.97
CA GLN A 34 -14.73 -9.76 43.51
C GLN A 34 -14.23 -9.37 42.12
N ILE A 35 -15.15 -9.07 41.18
CA ILE A 35 -14.81 -8.65 39.83
C ILE A 35 -14.01 -7.34 39.83
N ILE A 36 -14.45 -6.34 40.61
CA ILE A 36 -13.74 -5.05 40.73
C ILE A 36 -12.34 -5.24 41.33
N ALA A 37 -12.18 -6.10 42.34
CA ALA A 37 -10.87 -6.37 42.93
C ALA A 37 -9.90 -7.00 41.91
N ASN A 38 -10.34 -8.00 41.16
CA ASN A 38 -9.53 -8.64 40.11
C ASN A 38 -9.18 -7.64 39.00
N THR A 39 -10.13 -6.78 38.62
CA THR A 39 -9.94 -5.76 37.59
C THR A 39 -8.88 -4.73 37.97
N LYS A 40 -8.81 -4.32 39.24
CA LYS A 40 -7.77 -3.41 39.72
C LYS A 40 -6.37 -4.01 39.58
N SER A 41 -6.20 -5.30 39.87
CA SER A 41 -4.93 -6.01 39.66
C SER A 41 -4.56 -6.04 38.18
N ASN A 42 -5.48 -6.47 37.31
CA ASN A 42 -5.25 -6.54 35.87
C ASN A 42 -5.00 -5.16 35.24
N LYS A 43 -5.64 -4.10 35.75
CA LYS A 43 -5.39 -2.71 35.30
C LYS A 43 -3.97 -2.27 35.65
N SER A 44 -3.47 -2.61 36.83
CA SER A 44 -2.08 -2.36 37.23
C SER A 44 -1.09 -3.10 36.34
N GLU A 45 -1.35 -4.36 36.03
CA GLU A 45 -0.51 -5.15 35.10
C GLU A 45 -0.51 -4.57 33.68
N ARG A 46 -1.69 -4.20 33.16
CA ARG A 46 -1.79 -3.53 31.85
C ARG A 46 -1.05 -2.20 31.81
N HIS A 47 -1.10 -1.42 32.89
CA HIS A 47 -0.36 -0.15 32.97
C HIS A 47 1.15 -0.38 32.93
N LYS A 48 1.65 -1.36 33.70
CA LYS A 48 3.07 -1.75 33.64
C LYS A 48 3.48 -2.20 32.24
N HIS A 49 2.65 -2.99 31.58
CA HIS A 49 2.93 -3.44 30.21
C HIS A 49 2.93 -2.27 29.21
N LEU A 50 2.04 -1.29 29.39
CA LEU A 50 2.05 -0.05 28.59
C LEU A 50 3.35 0.74 28.81
N ASP A 51 3.81 0.85 30.06
CA ASP A 51 5.08 1.50 30.38
C ASP A 51 6.28 0.76 29.75
N GLU A 52 6.24 -0.58 29.72
CA GLU A 52 7.23 -1.42 29.01
C GLU A 52 7.22 -1.15 27.51
N LEU A 53 6.04 -1.14 26.87
CA LEU A 53 5.92 -0.83 25.44
C LEU A 53 6.40 0.59 25.10
N GLU A 54 6.13 1.58 25.94
CA GLU A 54 6.63 2.95 25.76
C GLU A 54 8.16 3.03 25.88
N GLN A 55 8.77 2.23 26.75
CA GLN A 55 10.22 2.09 26.83
C GLN A 55 10.79 1.42 25.59
N ASP A 56 10.19 0.32 25.13
CA ASP A 56 10.59 -0.39 23.91
C ASP A 56 10.47 0.50 22.67
N LEU A 57 9.41 1.30 22.57
CA LEU A 57 9.25 2.30 21.49
C LEU A 57 10.44 3.26 21.47
N LYS A 58 10.85 3.78 22.64
CA LYS A 58 11.99 4.69 22.73
C LYS A 58 13.31 4.02 22.36
N ILE A 59 13.48 2.74 22.71
CA ILE A 59 14.66 1.94 22.31
C ILE A 59 14.67 1.79 20.79
N LEU A 60 13.57 1.34 20.19
CA LEU A 60 13.44 1.15 18.75
C LEU A 60 13.60 2.46 17.97
N GLU A 61 13.12 3.60 18.49
CA GLU A 61 13.34 4.91 17.85
C GLU A 61 14.82 5.28 17.76
N ASN A 62 15.62 4.93 18.77
CA ASN A 62 17.07 5.15 18.72
C ASN A 62 17.76 4.14 17.80
N GLU A 63 17.35 2.87 17.84
CA GLU A 63 17.85 1.84 16.92
C GLU A 63 17.53 2.20 15.46
N LEU A 64 16.34 2.74 15.18
CA LEU A 64 15.94 3.15 13.83
C LEU A 64 16.88 4.24 13.29
N LYS A 65 17.18 5.26 14.11
CA LYS A 65 18.13 6.32 13.75
C LYS A 65 19.54 5.78 13.49
N GLU A 66 19.99 4.82 14.29
CA GLU A 66 21.26 4.14 14.06
C GLU A 66 21.26 3.38 12.73
N LYS A 67 20.19 2.60 12.44
CA LYS A 67 20.07 1.84 11.19
C LYS A 67 19.91 2.74 9.97
N GLU A 68 19.27 3.88 10.11
CA GLU A 68 19.15 4.88 9.05
C GLU A 68 20.51 5.45 8.64
N GLU A 69 21.37 5.78 9.60
CA GLU A 69 22.72 6.25 9.30
C GLU A 69 23.57 5.15 8.65
N LEU A 70 23.46 3.90 9.12
CA LEU A 70 24.14 2.76 8.49
C LEU A 70 23.64 2.51 7.06
N LYS A 71 22.33 2.63 6.82
CA LYS A 71 21.72 2.56 5.48
C LYS A 71 22.34 3.62 4.57
N ARG A 72 22.34 4.88 5.01
CA ARG A 72 22.91 6.00 4.24
C ARG A 72 24.39 5.78 3.93
N GLN A 73 25.18 5.32 4.89
CA GLN A 73 26.60 5.03 4.70
C GLN A 73 26.85 3.89 3.70
N ALA A 74 25.97 2.89 3.63
CA ALA A 74 26.06 1.78 2.67
C ALA A 74 25.60 2.16 1.26
N GLU A 75 24.59 3.03 1.13
CA GLU A 75 24.04 3.47 -0.17
C GLU A 75 24.99 4.39 -0.94
N ILE A 76 25.82 5.20 -0.25
CA ILE A 76 26.79 6.10 -0.89
C ILE A 76 27.75 5.34 -1.85
N PRO A 77 28.53 4.33 -1.39
CA PRO A 77 29.44 3.61 -2.27
C PRO A 77 28.71 2.75 -3.30
N GLU A 78 27.55 2.17 -2.98
CA GLU A 78 26.72 1.44 -3.93
C GLU A 78 26.29 2.32 -5.11
N ASN A 79 25.72 3.49 -4.83
CA ASN A 79 25.24 4.42 -5.85
C ASN A 79 26.39 4.92 -6.72
N ALA A 80 27.55 5.22 -6.11
CA ALA A 80 28.75 5.59 -6.86
C ALA A 80 29.23 4.46 -7.79
N ALA A 81 29.17 3.21 -7.35
CA ALA A 81 29.55 2.04 -8.16
C ALA A 81 28.57 1.79 -9.32
N LYS A 82 27.26 1.83 -9.05
CA LYS A 82 26.21 1.73 -10.08
C LYS A 82 26.32 2.84 -11.12
N GLU A 83 26.58 4.07 -10.71
CA GLU A 83 26.74 5.20 -11.62
C GLU A 83 27.96 5.02 -12.54
N ARG A 84 29.08 4.51 -12.01
CA ARG A 84 30.27 4.17 -12.82
C ARG A 84 29.94 3.09 -13.84
N HIS A 85 29.31 2.00 -13.41
CA HIS A 85 28.87 0.91 -14.31
C HIS A 85 27.96 1.42 -15.42
N GLN A 86 26.96 2.24 -15.06
CA GLN A 86 26.03 2.81 -16.02
C GLN A 86 26.72 3.75 -17.02
N LYS A 87 27.71 4.53 -16.59
CA LYS A 87 28.50 5.40 -17.48
C LYS A 87 29.33 4.57 -18.46
N LEU A 88 30.00 3.53 -17.97
CA LEU A 88 30.78 2.62 -18.82
C LEU A 88 29.89 1.92 -19.84
N TRP A 89 28.74 1.38 -19.39
CA TRP A 89 27.77 0.75 -20.28
C TRP A 89 27.22 1.72 -21.33
N LYS A 90 26.93 2.97 -20.98
CA LYS A 90 26.49 3.98 -21.95
C LYS A 90 27.54 4.26 -23.02
N VAL A 91 28.82 4.29 -22.67
CA VAL A 91 29.93 4.47 -23.64
C VAL A 91 30.07 3.25 -24.53
N GLU A 92 30.07 2.05 -23.95
CA GLU A 92 30.17 0.79 -24.69
C GLU A 92 28.97 0.59 -25.64
N LYS A 93 27.75 0.83 -25.16
CA LYS A 93 26.53 0.78 -25.97
C LYS A 93 26.59 1.77 -27.13
N ARG A 94 27.11 2.99 -26.92
CA ARG A 94 27.31 3.97 -28.01
C ARG A 94 28.33 3.46 -29.02
N ALA A 95 29.50 3.00 -28.58
CA ALA A 95 30.53 2.46 -29.47
C ALA A 95 30.03 1.25 -30.27
N MET A 96 29.24 0.38 -29.64
CA MET A 96 28.59 -0.76 -30.29
C MET A 96 27.55 -0.30 -31.32
N GLN A 97 26.71 0.67 -30.97
CA GLN A 97 25.72 1.25 -31.89
C GLN A 97 26.40 1.92 -33.09
N ASP A 98 27.48 2.66 -32.86
CA ASP A 98 28.27 3.31 -33.92
C ASP A 98 28.91 2.27 -34.84
N LEU A 99 29.40 1.16 -34.29
CA LEU A 99 29.96 0.04 -35.07
C LEU A 99 28.88 -0.65 -35.91
N ILE A 100 27.70 -0.90 -35.34
CA ILE A 100 26.56 -1.50 -36.06
C ILE A 100 26.10 -0.56 -37.18
N SER A 101 25.91 0.73 -36.86
CA SER A 101 25.53 1.75 -37.83
C SER A 101 26.53 1.85 -38.97
N ARG A 102 27.84 1.88 -38.65
CA ARG A 102 28.92 1.91 -39.65
C ARG A 102 28.89 0.67 -40.54
N ASN A 103 28.71 -0.52 -39.96
CA ASN A 103 28.66 -1.77 -40.72
C ASN A 103 27.42 -1.83 -41.63
N ASN A 104 26.26 -1.34 -41.16
CA ASN A 104 25.06 -1.25 -41.97
C ASN A 104 25.22 -0.27 -43.14
N GLN A 105 25.72 0.95 -42.88
CA GLN A 105 26.04 1.92 -43.93
C GLN A 105 27.03 1.37 -44.95
N MET A 106 28.03 0.62 -44.48
CA MET A 106 29.01 -0.04 -45.36
C MET A 106 28.37 -1.09 -46.26
N ARG A 107 27.48 -1.93 -45.72
CA ARG A 107 26.76 -2.93 -46.51
C ARG A 107 25.77 -2.31 -47.49
N GLU A 108 25.05 -1.28 -47.08
CA GLU A 108 24.13 -0.53 -47.96
C GLU A 108 24.89 0.12 -49.11
N MET A 109 25.96 0.86 -48.81
CA MET A 109 26.79 1.49 -49.85
C MET A 109 27.44 0.47 -50.77
N PHE A 110 27.89 -0.69 -50.25
CA PHE A 110 28.42 -1.76 -51.10
C PHE A 110 27.34 -2.34 -52.02
N ALA A 111 26.13 -2.58 -51.50
CA ALA A 111 25.01 -3.10 -52.28
C ALA A 111 24.50 -2.12 -53.34
N ASP A 112 24.53 -0.82 -53.06
CA ASP A 112 24.15 0.22 -54.02
C ASP A 112 25.17 0.36 -55.16
N LEU A 113 26.47 0.12 -54.87
CA LEU A 113 27.55 0.17 -55.85
C LEU A 113 27.69 -1.12 -56.68
N ASP A 114 27.44 -2.29 -56.10
CA ASP A 114 27.42 -3.59 -56.80
C ASP A 114 26.10 -3.76 -57.58
N THR A 115 25.98 -3.03 -58.71
CA THR A 115 24.76 -3.04 -59.53
C THR A 115 24.51 -4.39 -60.20
N ASN A 116 25.57 -5.15 -60.48
CA ASN A 116 25.47 -6.41 -61.21
C ASN A 116 25.25 -7.64 -60.28
N GLY A 117 25.50 -7.48 -58.98
CA GLY A 117 25.27 -8.47 -57.93
C GLY A 117 26.35 -9.57 -57.86
N ASP A 118 27.53 -9.36 -58.43
CA ASP A 118 28.63 -10.32 -58.43
C ASP A 118 29.48 -10.28 -57.14
N SER A 119 29.07 -9.47 -56.15
CA SER A 119 29.75 -9.29 -54.87
C SER A 119 31.14 -8.68 -54.99
N LEU A 120 31.42 -7.99 -56.11
CA LEU A 120 32.63 -7.22 -56.34
C LEU A 120 32.22 -5.81 -56.82
N ILE A 121 33.00 -4.80 -56.44
CA ILE A 121 32.86 -3.46 -57.04
C ILE A 121 33.92 -3.32 -58.11
N SER A 122 33.48 -3.22 -59.37
CA SER A 122 34.34 -3.02 -60.53
C SER A 122 34.52 -1.53 -60.89
N ILE A 123 35.54 -1.22 -61.70
CA ILE A 123 35.79 0.15 -62.21
C ILE A 123 34.54 0.70 -62.94
N ASP A 124 33.90 -0.11 -63.78
CA ASP A 124 32.75 0.29 -64.59
C ASP A 124 31.51 0.60 -63.74
N GLU A 125 31.39 -0.01 -62.56
CA GLU A 125 30.29 0.25 -61.62
C GLU A 125 30.53 1.54 -60.85
N LEU A 126 31.73 1.75 -60.32
CA LEU A 126 32.02 2.98 -59.59
C LEU A 126 31.92 4.20 -60.52
N GLN A 127 32.35 4.09 -61.79
CA GLN A 127 32.24 5.17 -62.79
C GLN A 127 30.81 5.66 -63.05
N LYS A 128 29.79 4.83 -62.83
CA LYS A 128 28.38 5.21 -62.99
C LYS A 128 27.91 6.15 -61.89
N HIS A 129 28.57 6.15 -60.75
CA HIS A 129 28.28 7.02 -59.61
C HIS A 129 29.19 8.25 -59.63
N ARG A 130 28.98 9.13 -60.63
CA ARG A 130 29.72 10.40 -60.77
C ARG A 130 29.62 11.29 -59.53
N GLU A 131 28.61 11.06 -58.70
CA GLU A 131 28.40 11.75 -57.44
C GLU A 131 29.47 11.42 -56.37
N LEU A 132 30.24 10.35 -56.56
CA LEU A 132 31.33 9.93 -55.67
C LEU A 132 32.70 10.46 -56.09
N ASP A 133 32.75 11.22 -57.18
CA ASP A 133 33.94 11.92 -57.63
C ASP A 133 34.39 12.97 -56.60
N THR A 134 35.64 12.86 -56.18
CA THR A 134 36.24 13.73 -55.16
C THR A 134 36.83 15.01 -55.76
N ASN A 135 36.91 15.13 -57.10
CA ASN A 135 37.45 16.28 -57.82
C ASN A 135 36.49 16.81 -58.91
N PRO A 136 35.62 17.79 -58.60
CA PRO A 136 34.53 18.22 -59.49
C PRO A 136 34.95 19.00 -60.75
N GLU A 137 36.25 19.15 -61.00
CA GLU A 137 36.79 19.93 -62.12
C GLU A 137 36.92 19.11 -63.42
N ASN A 138 36.69 17.78 -63.41
CA ASN A 138 36.85 16.90 -64.58
C ASN A 138 35.80 15.75 -64.63
N GLU A 139 35.78 14.97 -65.72
CA GLU A 139 34.99 13.73 -65.81
C GLU A 139 35.65 12.61 -64.99
N PHE A 140 34.86 11.80 -64.28
CA PHE A 140 35.36 10.72 -63.41
C PHE A 140 36.11 9.64 -64.22
N THR A 141 37.44 9.78 -64.30
CA THR A 141 38.30 8.99 -65.20
C THR A 141 38.61 7.60 -64.67
N VAL A 142 38.98 6.68 -65.56
CA VAL A 142 39.35 5.28 -65.23
C VAL A 142 40.55 5.26 -64.27
N GLU A 143 41.47 6.19 -64.42
CA GLU A 143 42.66 6.33 -63.60
C GLU A 143 42.35 6.81 -62.17
N GLU A 144 41.35 7.70 -62.01
CA GLU A 144 40.88 8.15 -60.69
C GLU A 144 40.16 7.03 -59.95
N VAL A 145 39.28 6.29 -60.65
CA VAL A 145 38.60 5.11 -60.07
C VAL A 145 39.57 4.00 -59.71
N ARG A 146 40.59 3.75 -60.54
CA ARG A 146 41.66 2.80 -60.23
C ARG A 146 42.52 3.28 -59.05
N SER A 147 42.69 4.59 -58.87
CA SER A 147 43.38 5.15 -57.70
C SER A 147 42.58 4.98 -56.40
N ILE A 148 41.24 4.99 -56.49
CA ILE A 148 40.33 4.78 -55.34
C ILE A 148 40.24 3.30 -54.99
N LEU A 149 40.04 2.42 -55.98
CA LEU A 149 39.88 0.97 -55.76
C LEU A 149 41.21 0.22 -55.55
N GLY A 150 42.32 0.74 -56.07
CA GLY A 150 43.65 0.14 -56.01
C GLY A 150 43.83 -1.17 -56.81
N SER A 151 42.74 -1.72 -57.38
CA SER A 151 42.71 -2.87 -58.29
C SER A 151 41.52 -2.76 -59.25
N ASP A 152 41.45 -3.65 -60.25
CA ASP A 152 40.38 -3.61 -61.26
C ASP A 152 39.00 -4.00 -60.70
N SER A 153 38.96 -4.73 -59.57
CA SER A 153 37.77 -4.93 -58.72
C SER A 153 38.16 -5.19 -57.26
N ILE A 154 37.23 -5.00 -56.33
CA ILE A 154 37.42 -5.27 -54.89
C ILE A 154 36.19 -5.96 -54.27
N ASP A 155 36.43 -6.79 -53.24
CA ASP A 155 35.37 -7.45 -52.47
C ASP A 155 34.94 -6.61 -51.25
N LEU A 156 33.87 -7.04 -50.56
CA LEU A 156 33.30 -6.35 -49.39
C LEU A 156 34.33 -6.08 -48.26
N ASN A 157 35.25 -7.01 -48.04
CA ASN A 157 36.25 -6.88 -46.97
C ASN A 157 37.33 -5.84 -47.32
N LYS A 158 37.82 -5.88 -48.56
CA LYS A 158 38.76 -4.90 -49.08
C LYS A 158 38.10 -3.52 -49.21
N PHE A 159 36.84 -3.47 -49.61
CA PHE A 159 36.04 -2.25 -49.62
C PHE A 159 35.93 -1.61 -48.24
N ASN A 160 35.49 -2.36 -47.22
CA ASN A 160 35.37 -1.87 -45.84
C ASN A 160 36.69 -1.32 -45.27
N THR A 161 37.82 -1.98 -45.58
CA THR A 161 39.13 -1.63 -44.99
C THR A 161 39.89 -0.54 -45.73
N THR A 162 39.65 -0.34 -47.03
CA THR A 162 40.48 0.56 -47.85
C THR A 162 39.70 1.67 -48.56
N VAL A 163 38.43 1.45 -48.91
CA VAL A 163 37.66 2.35 -49.79
C VAL A 163 36.48 3.00 -49.07
N PHE A 164 35.84 2.31 -48.12
CA PHE A 164 34.64 2.78 -47.42
C PHE A 164 34.85 4.14 -46.75
N ASP A 165 35.95 4.36 -46.03
CA ASP A 165 36.23 5.65 -45.36
C ASP A 165 36.49 6.79 -46.36
N GLN A 166 36.98 6.47 -47.57
CA GLN A 166 37.26 7.46 -48.61
C GLN A 166 35.96 7.89 -49.30
N LEU A 167 35.08 6.94 -49.60
CA LEU A 167 33.82 7.17 -50.30
C LEU A 167 32.66 7.56 -49.36
N SER A 168 32.71 7.19 -48.08
CA SER A 168 31.61 7.48 -47.13
C SER A 168 31.36 8.97 -46.93
N ASN A 169 32.40 9.82 -47.04
CA ASN A 169 32.26 11.27 -46.91
C ASN A 169 31.54 11.93 -48.09
N SER A 170 31.71 11.40 -49.32
CA SER A 170 30.97 11.84 -50.51
C SER A 170 29.58 11.22 -50.55
N TYR A 171 29.46 9.94 -50.21
CA TYR A 171 28.19 9.21 -50.13
C TYR A 171 27.23 9.80 -49.08
N GLY A 172 27.74 10.16 -47.88
CA GLY A 172 26.93 10.72 -46.80
C GLY A 172 26.31 12.09 -47.11
N LYS A 173 26.92 12.90 -47.99
CA LYS A 173 26.35 14.18 -48.46
C LYS A 173 25.17 14.00 -49.41
N LEU A 174 24.99 12.81 -49.99
CA LEU A 174 23.91 12.50 -50.93
C LEU A 174 22.62 12.04 -50.22
N LEU A 175 22.72 11.66 -48.95
CA LEU A 175 21.61 11.14 -48.13
C LEU A 175 20.93 12.21 -47.25
N GLU A 176 21.44 13.46 -47.18
CA GLU A 176 20.71 14.54 -46.50
C GLU A 176 19.46 14.92 -47.32
N PRO A 177 18.24 14.79 -46.77
CA PRO A 177 17.04 15.23 -47.47
C PRO A 177 17.12 16.74 -47.64
N THR A 178 16.95 17.21 -48.88
CA THR A 178 16.72 18.61 -49.23
C THR A 178 15.70 19.23 -48.27
N ARG A 179 16.18 20.01 -47.28
CA ARG A 179 15.33 20.88 -46.50
C ARG A 179 14.93 22.04 -47.43
N PRO A 180 13.64 22.25 -47.74
CA PRO A 180 13.26 23.42 -48.53
C PRO A 180 13.60 24.68 -47.74
N THR A 181 14.43 25.54 -48.34
CA THR A 181 14.82 26.83 -47.78
C THR A 181 13.76 27.87 -48.19
N PRO A 182 13.30 28.75 -47.27
CA PRO A 182 12.16 29.64 -47.48
C PRO A 182 12.50 30.88 -48.35
N GLU A 183 11.54 31.33 -49.16
CA GLU A 183 11.60 32.61 -49.89
C GLU A 183 11.24 33.83 -49.00
N PRO A 184 11.70 35.05 -49.32
CA PRO A 184 11.67 36.19 -48.39
C PRO A 184 10.52 37.22 -48.60
N THR A 185 10.17 37.86 -47.47
CA THR A 185 9.64 39.26 -47.25
C THR A 185 8.16 39.61 -47.57
N PRO A 186 7.53 40.65 -46.94
CA PRO A 186 7.95 41.57 -45.85
C PRO A 186 6.89 41.93 -44.74
N LEU A 187 7.41 42.41 -43.59
CA LEU A 187 6.92 43.39 -42.58
C LEU A 187 5.41 43.62 -42.30
N ALA A 188 4.98 43.38 -41.04
CA ALA A 188 4.39 44.40 -40.12
C ALA A 188 4.05 43.81 -38.73
N GLU A 189 4.49 44.49 -37.67
CA GLU A 189 4.22 44.27 -36.22
C GLU A 189 2.82 44.83 -35.80
N PRO A 190 2.41 44.93 -34.50
CA PRO A 190 2.94 44.40 -33.22
C PRO A 190 1.84 43.66 -32.38
N SER A 191 2.12 42.93 -31.29
CA SER A 191 2.16 43.48 -29.92
C SER A 191 2.21 42.35 -28.86
N ILE A 192 3.09 42.50 -27.85
CA ILE A 192 2.84 42.42 -26.37
C ILE A 192 2.25 41.08 -25.84
N ASP A 193 2.85 40.32 -24.91
CA ASP A 193 3.29 40.76 -23.58
C ASP A 193 4.29 39.80 -22.89
N SER A 194 4.95 40.34 -21.87
CA SER A 194 6.06 39.77 -21.07
C SER A 194 5.59 38.86 -19.93
N ILE A 195 6.52 38.08 -19.33
CA ILE A 195 6.70 37.71 -17.90
C ILE A 195 7.83 36.65 -17.89
N THR A 196 9.11 36.99 -17.68
CA THR A 196 9.84 37.16 -16.40
C THR A 196 9.55 36.10 -15.33
N THR A 197 10.50 35.19 -15.11
CA THR A 197 10.67 34.59 -13.78
C THR A 197 12.15 34.30 -13.52
N GLN A 198 12.74 35.10 -12.64
CA GLN A 198 13.94 34.75 -11.87
C GLN A 198 13.50 34.13 -10.52
N PRO A 199 14.43 33.53 -9.76
CA PRO A 199 14.23 32.29 -9.00
C PRO A 199 13.63 32.52 -7.60
N SER A 200 12.99 31.50 -7.02
CA SER A 200 12.73 31.50 -5.58
C SER A 200 12.64 30.10 -4.97
N SER A 201 13.40 29.97 -3.88
CA SER A 201 13.23 29.15 -2.68
C SER A 201 12.85 27.67 -2.79
N LEU A 202 13.83 26.83 -2.44
CA LEU A 202 13.66 25.55 -1.78
C LEU A 202 13.03 25.77 -0.39
N GLU A 203 11.80 25.34 -0.21
CA GLU A 203 11.26 24.97 1.10
C GLU A 203 11.35 23.44 1.27
N ILE A 204 11.73 23.05 2.48
CA ILE A 204 12.01 21.68 2.93
C ILE A 204 10.67 20.97 3.23
N PRO A 205 10.33 19.83 2.59
CA PRO A 205 9.23 18.99 3.05
C PRO A 205 9.69 18.01 4.13
N THR A 206 8.84 17.84 5.14
CA THR A 206 9.04 17.07 6.38
C THR A 206 8.77 15.57 6.23
N ASP A 207 9.67 14.76 6.80
CA ASP A 207 9.76 13.29 6.73
C ASP A 207 8.70 12.53 7.57
N GLU A 208 7.43 12.47 7.12
CA GLU A 208 6.41 11.57 7.71
C GLU A 208 5.72 10.62 6.70
N GLU A 209 5.97 10.72 5.38
CA GLU A 209 5.32 9.85 4.39
C GLU A 209 6.08 8.56 4.04
N ASP A 210 7.35 8.41 4.41
CA ASP A 210 8.21 7.31 3.93
C ASP A 210 7.93 5.94 4.58
N LEU A 211 7.11 5.89 5.64
CA LEU A 211 6.80 4.65 6.37
C LEU A 211 5.49 3.98 5.94
N ARG A 212 4.70 4.56 5.01
CA ARG A 212 3.37 4.05 4.66
C ARG A 212 3.25 3.40 3.28
N THR A 213 4.26 3.50 2.43
CA THR A 213 4.15 3.10 1.01
C THR A 213 4.83 1.76 0.65
N HIS A 214 5.45 1.07 1.61
CA HIS A 214 6.14 -0.21 1.33
C HIS A 214 5.37 -1.47 1.74
N THR A 215 4.03 -1.46 1.70
CA THR A 215 3.28 -2.71 1.58
C THR A 215 3.07 -3.04 0.11
N ARG A 216 3.96 -3.91 -0.41
CA ARG A 216 3.94 -4.58 -1.73
C ARG A 216 4.57 -3.82 -2.90
N SER A 217 5.90 -3.73 -2.91
CA SER A 217 6.69 -3.61 -4.15
C SER A 217 7.64 -4.80 -4.26
N SER A 218 7.14 -5.89 -4.83
CA SER A 218 7.98 -6.77 -5.65
C SER A 218 8.28 -5.95 -6.89
N TYR A 219 9.56 -5.64 -7.13
CA TYR A 219 10.09 -4.91 -8.29
C TYR A 219 9.20 -5.06 -9.54
N LYS A 220 8.30 -4.11 -9.73
CA LYS A 220 7.72 -3.78 -11.03
C LYS A 220 8.60 -2.66 -11.55
N ASN A 221 9.36 -2.98 -12.58
CA ASN A 221 9.82 -1.96 -13.50
C ASN A 221 8.57 -1.50 -14.25
N GLU A 222 8.10 -0.30 -13.96
CA GLU A 222 7.18 0.43 -14.82
C GLU A 222 8.05 1.42 -15.60
N ASP A 223 8.42 1.02 -16.82
CA ASP A 223 8.61 1.93 -17.93
C ASP A 223 7.45 1.66 -18.89
N ASP A 224 6.67 2.71 -19.13
CA ASP A 224 5.45 2.75 -19.92
C ASP A 224 5.66 2.26 -21.36
N SER A 225 4.83 1.31 -21.79
CA SER A 225 4.26 1.31 -23.14
C SER A 225 2.97 0.49 -23.11
N GLU A 226 1.84 1.20 -23.11
CA GLU A 226 0.54 0.66 -23.51
C GLU A 226 0.64 0.20 -24.97
N ASP A 227 0.26 -1.04 -25.26
CA ASP A 227 -0.57 -1.39 -26.42
C ASP A 227 -1.03 -2.86 -26.35
N ASP A 228 -2.34 -2.96 -26.12
CA ASP A 228 -3.36 -3.90 -26.58
C ASP A 228 -3.11 -5.42 -26.76
N TYR A 229 -4.15 -6.15 -26.34
CA TYR A 229 -4.28 -7.59 -26.23
C TYR A 229 -4.53 -8.26 -27.60
N GLU A 230 -3.94 -9.44 -27.85
CA GLU A 230 -4.71 -10.56 -28.39
C GLU A 230 -4.08 -11.92 -28.00
N GLU A 231 -4.94 -12.80 -27.48
CA GLU A 231 -4.63 -14.11 -26.92
C GLU A 231 -4.94 -15.18 -27.97
N TYR A 232 -3.94 -15.92 -28.47
CA TYR A 232 -4.20 -17.24 -29.07
C TYR A 232 -3.12 -18.29 -28.79
N ASN A 233 -3.61 -19.41 -28.27
CA ASN A 233 -2.92 -20.64 -27.89
C ASN A 233 -2.02 -21.23 -28.98
N HIS A 234 -0.78 -21.55 -28.61
CA HIS A 234 0.08 -22.48 -29.35
C HIS A 234 -0.47 -23.91 -29.28
N ARG A 235 -0.77 -24.50 -30.43
CA ARG A 235 -0.69 -25.96 -30.59
C ARG A 235 -0.09 -26.34 -31.94
N GLY A 236 1.16 -26.74 -31.89
CA GLY A 236 1.68 -27.87 -32.66
C GLY A 236 2.11 -27.65 -34.10
N SER A 237 3.40 -27.93 -34.30
CA SER A 237 3.95 -28.68 -35.43
C SER A 237 4.57 -27.90 -36.59
N SER A 238 5.91 -27.97 -36.57
CA SER A 238 6.74 -28.46 -37.68
C SER A 238 7.06 -27.53 -38.87
N SER A 239 8.38 -27.49 -39.08
CA SER A 239 9.13 -27.41 -40.33
C SER A 239 9.48 -26.04 -40.91
N ILE A 240 10.80 -25.81 -40.87
CA ILE A 240 11.63 -25.32 -41.98
C ILE A 240 11.30 -23.90 -42.45
N ALA A 241 11.79 -22.93 -41.69
CA ALA A 241 12.17 -21.60 -42.20
C ALA A 241 13.22 -20.97 -41.24
N THR A 242 14.19 -21.77 -40.80
CA THR A 242 15.29 -21.28 -39.97
C THR A 242 16.40 -20.80 -40.91
N SER A 243 16.63 -19.48 -40.99
CA SER A 243 17.98 -18.89 -41.08
C SER A 243 18.05 -17.37 -41.33
N LEU A 244 16.94 -16.60 -41.44
CA LEU A 244 17.05 -15.15 -41.73
C LEU A 244 16.28 -14.19 -40.80
N GLU A 245 15.51 -14.71 -39.83
CA GLU A 245 14.79 -13.86 -38.86
C GLU A 245 15.40 -13.90 -37.44
N HIS A 246 16.37 -14.79 -37.19
CA HIS A 246 17.02 -14.91 -35.87
C HIS A 246 18.08 -13.83 -35.57
N GLU A 247 18.44 -12.98 -36.54
CA GLU A 247 19.45 -11.93 -36.33
C GLU A 247 18.88 -10.54 -35.97
N LYS A 248 17.56 -10.33 -36.07
CA LYS A 248 16.95 -9.03 -35.72
C LYS A 248 16.43 -8.92 -34.29
N HIS A 249 16.37 -10.01 -33.53
CA HIS A 249 15.85 -10.03 -32.15
C HIS A 249 16.91 -10.33 -31.06
N ILE A 250 18.19 -10.43 -31.43
CA ILE A 250 19.31 -10.55 -30.47
C ILE A 250 20.04 -9.20 -30.37
N HIS A 251 19.33 -8.10 -30.13
CA HIS A 251 20.01 -6.85 -29.78
C HIS A 251 19.18 -5.88 -28.94
N ASP A 252 18.20 -6.38 -28.19
CA ASP A 252 17.88 -5.74 -26.91
C ASP A 252 18.95 -6.19 -25.91
N SER A 253 20.06 -5.46 -25.96
CA SER A 253 21.26 -5.66 -25.17
C SER A 253 20.92 -5.68 -23.68
N ILE A 254 20.83 -6.87 -23.09
CA ILE A 254 20.82 -7.08 -21.64
C ILE A 254 22.06 -6.37 -21.08
N ALA A 255 21.86 -5.46 -20.12
CA ALA A 255 22.97 -4.72 -19.52
C ALA A 255 24.02 -5.70 -18.97
N PRO A 256 25.32 -5.39 -19.11
CA PRO A 256 26.38 -6.25 -18.61
C PRO A 256 26.22 -6.43 -17.10
N GLU A 257 26.51 -7.63 -16.63
CA GLU A 257 26.44 -7.95 -15.21
C GLU A 257 27.41 -7.07 -14.42
N TYR A 258 27.01 -6.66 -13.21
CA TYR A 258 27.89 -5.93 -12.30
C TYR A 258 29.13 -6.75 -11.96
N ASP A 259 30.26 -6.07 -11.76
CA ASP A 259 31.48 -6.67 -11.24
C ASP A 259 31.31 -7.12 -9.78
N ASP A 260 32.22 -7.97 -9.31
CA ASP A 260 32.14 -8.58 -7.98
C ASP A 260 32.22 -7.55 -6.84
N GLU A 261 32.91 -6.42 -7.04
CA GLU A 261 32.99 -5.35 -6.05
C GLU A 261 31.66 -4.60 -5.97
N THR A 262 31.09 -4.21 -7.11
CA THR A 262 29.76 -3.58 -7.18
C THR A 262 28.67 -4.49 -6.60
N LYS A 263 28.69 -5.79 -6.90
CA LYS A 263 27.75 -6.77 -6.30
C LYS A 263 27.83 -6.82 -4.78
N ARG A 264 29.04 -6.78 -4.21
CA ARG A 264 29.23 -6.74 -2.75
C ARG A 264 28.69 -5.45 -2.14
N LEU A 265 28.91 -4.31 -2.78
CA LEU A 265 28.38 -3.03 -2.32
C LEU A 265 26.85 -3.01 -2.35
N ILE A 266 26.24 -3.55 -3.41
CA ILE A 266 24.79 -3.75 -3.50
C ILE A 266 24.30 -4.62 -2.35
N GLN A 267 24.93 -5.77 -2.10
CA GLN A 267 24.54 -6.65 -1.00
C GLN A 267 24.61 -5.96 0.37
N ILE A 268 25.69 -5.21 0.64
CA ILE A 268 25.85 -4.47 1.91
C ILE A 268 24.74 -3.44 2.09
N ALA A 269 24.39 -2.71 1.03
CA ALA A 269 23.31 -1.73 1.07
C ALA A 269 21.93 -2.38 1.19
N ASP A 270 21.69 -3.50 0.50
CA ASP A 270 20.46 -4.30 0.61
C ASP A 270 20.27 -4.84 2.05
N GLU A 271 21.34 -5.35 2.67
CA GLU A 271 21.32 -5.78 4.07
C GLU A 271 21.03 -4.62 5.03
N ALA A 272 21.62 -3.45 4.80
CA ALA A 272 21.38 -2.25 5.61
C ALA A 272 19.93 -1.75 5.48
N ARG A 273 19.38 -1.71 4.25
CA ARG A 273 17.98 -1.38 3.98
C ARG A 273 17.03 -2.38 4.65
N SER A 274 17.32 -3.67 4.56
CA SER A 274 16.52 -4.72 5.19
C SER A 274 16.47 -4.58 6.71
N ARG A 275 17.61 -4.30 7.36
CA ARG A 275 17.67 -4.07 8.82
C ARG A 275 16.92 -2.81 9.25
N TYR A 276 17.04 -1.71 8.49
CA TYR A 276 16.27 -0.49 8.73
C TYR A 276 14.76 -0.76 8.65
N HIS A 277 14.32 -1.46 7.60
CA HIS A 277 12.92 -1.82 7.42
C HIS A 277 12.39 -2.72 8.54
N GLU A 278 13.17 -3.72 8.98
CA GLU A 278 12.79 -4.61 10.08
C GLU A 278 12.51 -3.84 11.39
N VAL A 279 13.36 -2.87 11.73
CA VAL A 279 13.17 -2.01 12.90
C VAL A 279 11.95 -1.09 12.71
N GLY A 280 11.76 -0.54 11.51
CA GLY A 280 10.60 0.28 11.17
C GLY A 280 9.27 -0.44 11.35
N GLU A 281 9.17 -1.68 10.87
CA GLU A 281 7.98 -2.53 11.04
C GLU A 281 7.68 -2.83 12.52
N LYS A 282 8.71 -3.14 13.31
CA LYS A 282 8.57 -3.36 14.77
C LYS A 282 8.06 -2.10 15.46
N LEU A 283 8.59 -0.94 15.10
CA LEU A 283 8.21 0.35 15.67
C LEU A 283 6.74 0.69 15.33
N LEU A 284 6.30 0.48 14.08
CA LEU A 284 4.91 0.65 13.69
C LEU A 284 3.97 -0.30 14.45
N SER A 285 4.39 -1.55 14.64
CA SER A 285 3.62 -2.54 15.41
C SER A 285 3.46 -2.11 16.88
N ILE A 286 4.54 -1.68 17.54
CA ILE A 286 4.48 -1.21 18.94
C ILE A 286 3.66 0.07 19.06
N LYS A 287 3.80 1.03 18.14
CA LYS A 287 2.96 2.25 18.12
C LYS A 287 1.48 1.92 18.09
N ARG A 288 1.05 1.00 17.20
CA ARG A 288 -0.35 0.54 17.13
C ARG A 288 -0.80 -0.10 18.44
N GLN A 289 0.02 -0.96 19.04
CA GLN A 289 -0.31 -1.61 20.32
C GLN A 289 -0.48 -0.61 21.47
N ILE A 290 0.38 0.42 21.52
CA ILE A 290 0.26 1.51 22.50
C ILE A 290 -1.03 2.30 22.27
N ASP A 291 -1.32 2.68 21.03
CA ASP A 291 -2.53 3.45 20.70
C ASP A 291 -3.80 2.68 21.04
N ASP A 292 -3.86 1.39 20.70
CA ASP A 292 -4.99 0.51 21.05
C ASP A 292 -5.15 0.37 22.57
N SER A 293 -4.03 0.18 23.29
CA SER A 293 -4.04 0.08 24.76
C SER A 293 -4.48 1.38 25.43
N LYS A 294 -4.03 2.54 24.93
CA LYS A 294 -4.45 3.87 25.39
C LYS A 294 -5.92 4.12 25.10
N LYS A 295 -6.39 3.74 23.92
CA LYS A 295 -7.80 3.86 23.54
C LYS A 295 -8.70 3.04 24.46
N GLN A 296 -8.37 1.78 24.72
CA GLN A 296 -9.11 0.95 25.68
C GLN A 296 -9.13 1.56 27.10
N SER A 297 -8.03 2.18 27.52
CA SER A 297 -7.91 2.82 28.83
C SER A 297 -8.72 4.13 28.96
N SER A 298 -9.05 4.77 27.84
CA SER A 298 -9.78 6.05 27.80
C SER A 298 -11.32 5.91 27.89
N VAL A 299 -11.83 4.69 27.82
CA VAL A 299 -13.27 4.42 27.82
C VAL A 299 -13.86 4.69 29.21
N ASP A 300 -14.96 5.46 29.25
CA ASP A 300 -15.76 5.63 30.47
C ASP A 300 -16.38 4.29 30.88
N THR A 301 -15.87 3.69 31.96
CA THR A 301 -16.28 2.36 32.43
C THR A 301 -17.04 2.42 33.75
N GLY A 302 -17.67 3.56 34.05
CA GLY A 302 -18.40 3.78 35.29
C GLY A 302 -17.64 4.63 36.30
N LEU A 303 -18.35 5.09 37.34
CA LEU A 303 -17.81 5.99 38.36
C LEU A 303 -16.58 5.43 39.09
N HIS A 304 -16.53 4.12 39.27
CA HIS A 304 -15.43 3.42 39.95
C HIS A 304 -14.78 2.34 39.06
N ASP A 305 -14.81 2.54 37.73
CA ASP A 305 -14.34 1.56 36.72
C ASP A 305 -15.04 0.19 36.84
N GLU A 306 -16.30 0.18 37.28
CA GLU A 306 -17.04 -1.04 37.61
C GLU A 306 -17.20 -1.96 36.40
N TYR A 307 -17.26 -1.39 35.20
CA TYR A 307 -17.38 -2.11 33.93
C TYR A 307 -16.06 -2.39 33.23
N ALA A 308 -14.92 -1.96 33.80
CA ALA A 308 -13.62 -2.18 33.19
C ALA A 308 -13.25 -3.67 33.05
N ALA A 309 -13.87 -4.52 33.88
CA ALA A 309 -13.68 -5.96 33.87
C ALA A 309 -14.13 -6.63 32.57
N ILE A 310 -15.17 -6.08 31.95
CA ILE A 310 -15.88 -6.72 30.83
C ILE A 310 -15.54 -6.10 29.48
N ILE A 311 -14.65 -5.10 29.42
CA ILE A 311 -14.18 -4.52 28.16
C ILE A 311 -13.72 -5.63 27.22
N ASP A 312 -14.14 -5.56 25.96
CA ASP A 312 -13.83 -6.52 24.89
C ASP A 312 -14.29 -7.97 25.13
N GLN A 313 -14.94 -8.27 26.26
CA GLN A 313 -15.60 -9.56 26.45
C GLN A 313 -16.85 -9.63 25.59
N CYS A 314 -17.00 -10.75 24.88
CA CYS A 314 -18.10 -10.97 23.96
C CYS A 314 -19.10 -11.98 24.51
N PHE A 315 -20.39 -11.68 24.34
CA PHE A 315 -21.50 -12.50 24.80
C PHE A 315 -22.45 -12.78 23.64
N ASP A 316 -22.84 -14.05 23.50
CA ASP A 316 -23.69 -14.52 22.43
C ASP A 316 -25.12 -14.79 22.93
N TYR A 317 -26.10 -14.50 22.09
CA TYR A 317 -27.49 -14.85 22.28
C TYR A 317 -28.07 -15.41 21.00
N GLU A 318 -28.64 -16.60 21.09
CA GLU A 318 -29.21 -17.27 19.94
C GLU A 318 -30.73 -17.05 19.87
N GLU A 319 -31.21 -16.53 18.75
CA GLU A 319 -32.64 -16.36 18.52
C GLU A 319 -33.01 -16.68 17.07
N ARG A 320 -33.92 -17.65 16.90
CA ARG A 320 -34.41 -18.12 15.59
C ARG A 320 -33.24 -18.46 14.65
N GLU A 321 -33.07 -17.69 13.59
CA GLU A 321 -32.09 -17.90 12.52
C GLU A 321 -30.78 -17.12 12.71
N TYR A 322 -30.66 -16.32 13.77
CA TYR A 322 -29.48 -15.48 14.03
C TYR A 322 -28.84 -15.78 15.39
N THR A 323 -27.53 -15.57 15.46
CA THR A 323 -26.76 -15.43 16.70
C THR A 323 -26.35 -13.97 16.83
N TYR A 324 -26.80 -13.32 17.90
CA TYR A 324 -26.41 -11.97 18.25
C TYR A 324 -25.19 -12.01 19.14
N ARG A 325 -24.13 -11.31 18.76
CA ARG A 325 -22.89 -11.20 19.54
C ARG A 325 -22.68 -9.76 19.94
N ILE A 326 -22.52 -9.49 21.23
CA ILE A 326 -22.10 -8.19 21.73
C ILE A 326 -20.74 -8.30 22.40
N CYS A 327 -19.78 -7.50 21.93
CA CYS A 327 -18.51 -7.27 22.60
C CYS A 327 -18.59 -5.93 23.34
N MET A 328 -18.50 -5.97 24.66
CA MET A 328 -18.70 -4.81 25.53
C MET A 328 -17.69 -3.71 25.22
N PHE A 329 -18.18 -2.48 25.05
CA PHE A 329 -17.38 -1.31 24.67
C PHE A 329 -16.70 -1.37 23.28
N LYS A 330 -17.09 -2.34 22.43
CA LYS A 330 -16.48 -2.52 21.11
C LYS A 330 -17.50 -2.54 19.98
N THR A 331 -18.21 -3.66 19.79
CA THR A 331 -19.10 -3.88 18.63
C THR A 331 -20.23 -4.83 18.98
N ALA A 332 -21.34 -4.73 18.27
CA ALA A 332 -22.43 -5.69 18.28
C ALA A 332 -22.73 -6.17 16.85
N ASN A 333 -22.85 -7.48 16.67
CA ASN A 333 -23.00 -8.14 15.37
C ASN A 333 -24.22 -9.08 15.38
N GLN A 334 -24.87 -9.21 14.24
CA GLN A 334 -25.86 -10.23 13.92
C GLN A 334 -25.23 -11.25 12.96
N ILE A 335 -25.22 -12.52 13.35
CA ILE A 335 -24.55 -13.59 12.61
C ILE A 335 -25.61 -14.60 12.14
N PRO A 336 -25.85 -14.78 10.83
CA PRO A 336 -26.78 -15.77 10.32
C PRO A 336 -26.32 -17.20 10.61
N LYS A 337 -27.21 -18.05 11.15
CA LYS A 337 -26.89 -19.46 11.45
C LYS A 337 -26.78 -20.33 10.21
N GLY A 338 -27.50 -19.98 9.14
CA GLY A 338 -27.53 -20.71 7.87
C GLY A 338 -26.31 -20.50 6.96
N GLY A 339 -25.28 -19.78 7.42
CA GLY A 339 -24.18 -19.30 6.60
C GLY A 339 -24.50 -17.96 5.92
N GLY A 340 -23.48 -17.13 5.73
CA GLY A 340 -23.61 -15.76 5.22
C GLY A 340 -22.62 -14.81 5.89
N SER A 341 -22.60 -13.55 5.46
CA SER A 341 -21.77 -12.52 6.07
C SER A 341 -22.39 -12.02 7.38
N GLU A 342 -21.56 -11.78 8.40
CA GLU A 342 -22.00 -11.10 9.61
C GLU A 342 -22.42 -9.66 9.30
N VAL A 343 -23.44 -9.17 10.00
CA VAL A 343 -23.94 -7.81 9.86
C VAL A 343 -23.65 -7.05 11.14
N THR A 344 -22.87 -5.97 11.05
CA THR A 344 -22.62 -5.10 12.20
C THR A 344 -23.88 -4.31 12.55
N ILE A 345 -24.35 -4.46 13.78
CA ILE A 345 -25.48 -3.73 14.33
C ILE A 345 -25.03 -2.35 14.82
N GLY A 346 -23.83 -2.23 15.38
CA GLY A 346 -23.27 -0.95 15.79
C GLY A 346 -21.97 -1.10 16.56
N TYR A 347 -21.24 0.01 16.64
CA TYR A 347 -20.04 0.18 17.44
C TYR A 347 -20.38 0.91 18.73
N TRP A 348 -19.64 0.64 19.80
CA TRP A 348 -19.80 1.35 21.06
C TRP A 348 -19.70 2.86 20.85
N ASP A 349 -20.69 3.60 21.36
CA ASP A 349 -20.82 5.05 21.20
C ASP A 349 -20.68 5.71 22.57
N SER A 350 -21.66 5.48 23.46
CA SER A 350 -21.73 6.19 24.73
C SER A 350 -22.72 5.56 25.70
N TRP A 351 -22.62 5.96 26.97
CA TRP A 351 -23.67 5.73 27.95
C TRP A 351 -24.88 6.63 27.67
N CYS A 352 -26.08 6.06 27.74
CA CYS A 352 -27.34 6.76 27.44
C CYS A 352 -28.44 6.48 28.47
N GLY A 353 -28.07 6.10 29.70
CA GLY A 353 -29.02 5.97 30.81
C GLY A 353 -29.66 7.31 31.22
N PRO A 354 -30.73 7.26 32.02
CA PRO A 354 -31.38 8.46 32.54
C PRO A 354 -30.45 9.24 33.50
N LYS A 355 -30.81 10.49 33.82
CA LYS A 355 -29.94 11.41 34.60
C LYS A 355 -29.58 10.89 36.00
N ASP A 356 -30.49 10.14 36.61
CA ASP A 356 -30.34 9.48 37.90
C ASP A 356 -29.49 8.20 37.84
N ASN A 357 -29.38 7.57 36.66
CA ASN A 357 -28.55 6.39 36.44
C ASN A 357 -27.99 6.34 35.01
N LYS A 358 -26.93 7.13 34.76
CA LYS A 358 -26.25 7.22 33.45
C LYS A 358 -25.83 5.85 32.90
N TYR A 359 -25.38 4.95 33.77
CA TYR A 359 -24.78 3.66 33.40
C TYR A 359 -25.81 2.55 33.18
N LEU A 360 -27.11 2.85 33.24
CA LEU A 360 -28.17 1.86 33.03
C LEU A 360 -28.24 1.36 31.58
N LYS A 361 -27.85 2.20 30.61
CA LYS A 361 -27.98 1.89 29.19
C LYS A 361 -26.73 2.23 28.40
N MET A 362 -26.35 1.31 27.52
CA MET A 362 -25.24 1.42 26.59
C MET A 362 -25.79 1.65 25.18
N LYS A 363 -25.26 2.65 24.48
CA LYS A 363 -25.60 2.94 23.09
C LYS A 363 -24.52 2.42 22.16
N TYR A 364 -24.96 1.71 21.13
CA TYR A 364 -24.16 1.28 20.00
C TYR A 364 -24.75 1.88 18.73
N SER A 365 -23.95 2.56 17.93
CA SER A 365 -24.40 3.30 16.75
C SER A 365 -23.49 3.07 15.54
N ASN A 366 -23.82 3.69 14.41
CA ASN A 366 -23.04 3.59 13.16
C ASN A 366 -22.87 2.14 12.67
N GLY A 367 -23.90 1.30 12.82
CA GLY A 367 -23.92 -0.03 12.24
C GLY A 367 -24.11 -0.01 10.71
N ALA A 368 -24.15 -1.21 10.14
CA ALA A 368 -24.32 -1.39 8.70
C ALA A 368 -25.61 -0.72 8.19
N THR A 369 -25.51 -0.10 7.00
CA THR A 369 -26.64 0.58 6.34
C THR A 369 -27.82 -0.36 6.18
N CYS A 370 -29.00 0.13 6.55
CA CYS A 370 -30.25 -0.59 6.44
C CYS A 370 -31.04 -0.14 5.21
N TRP A 371 -31.53 -1.08 4.41
CA TRP A 371 -32.42 -0.75 3.31
C TRP A 371 -33.74 -0.19 3.85
N ASN A 372 -34.10 1.03 3.43
CA ASN A 372 -35.29 1.74 3.91
C ASN A 372 -35.37 1.86 5.44
N GLY A 373 -34.23 2.12 6.09
CA GLY A 373 -34.13 2.36 7.52
C GLY A 373 -32.93 3.23 7.87
N PRO A 374 -32.82 3.69 9.12
CA PRO A 374 -31.60 4.34 9.59
C PRO A 374 -30.42 3.36 9.58
N PRO A 375 -29.17 3.84 9.66
CA PRO A 375 -28.04 2.98 10.01
C PRO A 375 -28.38 2.15 11.24
N ARG A 376 -28.00 0.86 11.24
CA ARG A 376 -28.31 -0.02 12.36
C ARG A 376 -27.79 0.57 13.66
N SER A 377 -28.58 0.41 14.72
CA SER A 377 -28.21 0.87 16.06
C SER A 377 -28.78 -0.05 17.13
N LEU A 378 -28.18 -0.03 18.32
CA LEU A 378 -28.55 -0.89 19.43
C LEU A 378 -28.51 -0.12 20.75
N ILE A 379 -29.53 -0.33 21.58
CA ILE A 379 -29.53 0.07 22.99
C ILE A 379 -29.50 -1.18 23.86
N VAL A 380 -28.47 -1.31 24.69
CA VAL A 380 -28.36 -2.39 25.68
C VAL A 380 -28.78 -1.84 27.03
N THR A 381 -29.74 -2.47 27.68
CA THR A 381 -30.14 -2.15 29.05
C THR A 381 -29.47 -3.12 30.01
N LEU A 382 -28.72 -2.61 30.97
CA LEU A 382 -28.06 -3.40 31.98
C LEU A 382 -29.04 -3.70 33.12
N GLN A 383 -29.09 -4.96 33.55
CA GLN A 383 -29.90 -5.41 34.68
C GLN A 383 -29.04 -6.10 35.72
N CYS A 384 -29.38 -5.89 37.00
CA CYS A 384 -28.74 -6.60 38.10
C CYS A 384 -29.03 -8.10 38.00
N GLY A 385 -27.99 -8.91 38.14
CA GLY A 385 -28.08 -10.34 38.30
C GLY A 385 -26.77 -10.93 38.80
N THR A 386 -26.68 -12.25 38.88
CA THR A 386 -25.50 -12.93 39.41
C THR A 386 -24.54 -13.42 38.33
N GLU A 387 -24.98 -13.39 37.08
CA GLU A 387 -24.22 -13.86 35.91
C GLU A 387 -24.05 -12.72 34.90
N GLN A 388 -23.07 -12.86 34.01
CA GLN A 388 -22.88 -11.97 32.86
C GLN A 388 -23.41 -12.66 31.60
N LYS A 389 -24.59 -12.23 31.12
CA LYS A 389 -25.21 -12.86 29.95
C LYS A 389 -26.23 -11.95 29.27
N LEU A 390 -26.37 -12.13 27.97
CA LEU A 390 -27.53 -11.61 27.25
C LEU A 390 -28.76 -12.44 27.61
N THR A 391 -29.86 -11.78 27.95
CA THR A 391 -31.10 -12.45 28.35
C THR A 391 -32.23 -12.26 27.35
N ASP A 392 -32.21 -11.17 26.59
CA ASP A 392 -33.25 -10.84 25.61
C ASP A 392 -32.65 -9.96 24.50
N VAL A 393 -33.06 -10.21 23.27
CA VAL A 393 -32.75 -9.41 22.08
C VAL A 393 -34.05 -9.14 21.34
N ARG A 394 -34.28 -7.90 20.91
CA ARG A 394 -35.48 -7.52 20.14
C ARG A 394 -35.13 -6.48 19.09
N GLU A 395 -35.91 -6.48 18.02
CA GLU A 395 -35.92 -5.41 17.00
C GLU A 395 -37.24 -4.64 17.10
N PRO A 396 -37.37 -3.70 18.06
CA PRO A 396 -38.61 -2.92 18.24
C PRO A 396 -38.99 -2.06 17.04
N SER A 397 -38.01 -1.66 16.22
CA SER A 397 -38.21 -0.92 14.98
C SER A 397 -37.16 -1.36 13.97
N ARG A 398 -37.45 -1.22 12.67
CA ARG A 398 -36.55 -1.70 11.61
C ARG A 398 -35.14 -1.16 11.82
N CYS A 399 -34.18 -2.06 11.93
CA CYS A 399 -32.75 -1.77 12.12
C CYS A 399 -32.40 -1.03 13.44
N GLU A 400 -33.34 -0.96 14.38
CA GLU A 400 -33.12 -0.51 15.74
C GLU A 400 -33.32 -1.68 16.69
N TYR A 401 -32.25 -2.04 17.39
CA TYR A 401 -32.22 -3.21 18.27
C TYR A 401 -32.24 -2.78 19.74
N ALA A 402 -32.81 -3.63 20.58
CA ALA A 402 -32.78 -3.51 22.02
C ALA A 402 -32.31 -4.84 22.62
N MET A 403 -31.34 -4.78 23.52
CA MET A 403 -30.85 -5.95 24.26
C MET A 403 -30.97 -5.74 25.76
N ILE A 404 -31.19 -6.83 26.49
CA ILE A 404 -31.08 -6.85 27.94
C ILE A 404 -29.86 -7.69 28.30
N PHE A 405 -28.94 -7.07 29.06
CA PHE A 405 -27.75 -7.73 29.55
C PHE A 405 -27.80 -7.81 31.08
N GLU A 406 -27.83 -9.03 31.59
CA GLU A 406 -27.74 -9.31 33.02
C GLU A 406 -26.28 -9.25 33.44
N THR A 407 -25.98 -8.53 34.52
CA THR A 407 -24.63 -8.45 35.09
C THR A 407 -24.64 -8.07 36.57
N PRO A 408 -23.77 -8.70 37.39
CA PRO A 408 -23.56 -8.27 38.78
C PRO A 408 -23.06 -6.84 38.89
N LEU A 409 -22.44 -6.30 37.84
CA LEU A 409 -21.91 -4.94 37.82
C LEU A 409 -23.01 -3.87 37.87
N ALA A 410 -24.22 -4.20 37.39
CA ALA A 410 -25.39 -3.32 37.43
C ALA A 410 -26.16 -3.39 38.76
N CYS A 411 -25.72 -4.22 39.72
CA CYS A 411 -26.35 -4.30 41.03
C CYS A 411 -26.00 -3.08 41.90
N ASP A 412 -27.05 -2.52 42.49
CA ASP A 412 -27.02 -1.34 43.36
C ASP A 412 -26.76 -1.73 44.82
N GLU A 413 -25.68 -1.18 45.39
CA GLU A 413 -25.29 -1.38 46.78
C GLU A 413 -26.29 -0.78 47.78
N THR A 414 -27.00 0.28 47.41
CA THR A 414 -28.00 0.92 48.28
C THR A 414 -29.20 0.00 48.48
N ILE A 415 -29.67 -0.64 47.41
CA ILE A 415 -30.77 -1.62 47.47
C ILE A 415 -30.34 -2.85 48.27
N ALA A 416 -29.09 -3.30 48.12
CA ALA A 416 -28.54 -4.40 48.91
C ALA A 416 -28.48 -4.09 50.41
N THR A 417 -28.21 -2.84 50.80
CA THR A 417 -28.01 -2.42 52.20
C THR A 417 -29.27 -1.85 52.87
N THR A 418 -30.40 -1.76 52.18
CA THR A 418 -31.65 -1.16 52.71
C THR A 418 -32.32 -2.06 53.77
N SER A 419 -31.72 -2.13 54.97
CA SER A 419 -32.21 -2.92 56.12
C SER A 419 -32.21 -2.22 57.47
N ALA A 420 -31.84 -0.94 57.57
CA ALA A 420 -31.55 -0.35 58.88
C ALA A 420 -32.32 0.93 59.25
N HIS A 421 -33.17 1.51 58.38
CA HIS A 421 -33.72 2.86 58.68
C HIS A 421 -35.23 3.06 58.47
N LEU A 422 -36.02 2.02 58.16
CA LEU A 422 -37.47 2.20 57.88
C LEU A 422 -38.40 1.35 58.76
N ASP A 423 -37.93 0.83 59.89
CA ASP A 423 -38.78 0.20 60.91
C ASP A 423 -39.22 1.16 62.04
N HIS A 424 -38.88 2.46 61.93
CA HIS A 424 -39.46 3.52 62.78
C HIS A 424 -40.34 4.45 61.94
N VAL A 425 -41.51 3.95 61.55
CA VAL A 425 -42.67 4.81 61.34
C VAL A 425 -43.72 4.33 62.32
N GLU A 426 -43.76 4.98 63.49
CA GLU A 426 -44.93 4.94 64.38
C GLU A 426 -46.16 5.40 63.59
N PHE A 427 -47.20 4.57 63.57
CA PHE A 427 -48.59 5.00 63.52
C PHE A 427 -49.45 4.06 64.36
#